data_AF-A0AAC9ARD4-F1
#
_entry.id   AF-A0AAC9ARD4-F1
#
_cell.length_a   1.000
_cell.length_b   1.000
_cell.length_c   1.000
_cell.angle_alpha   90.00
_cell.angle_beta   90.00
_cell.angle_gamma   90.00
#
_symmetry.space_group_name_H-M   'P 1'
#
loop_
_entity.id
_entity.type
_entity.pdbx_description
1 polymer ?
#
loop_
_entity_poly.entity_id
_entity_poly.type
_entity_poly.pdbx_seq_one_letter_code
_entity_poly.pdbx_strand_id
1 'polypeptide(L)'
;MIDIAPTTEAETRNRDLAIAAASQAADALAELLRYAREGDGSMSGAFGTDVVEQLLDAAKMAAEIEGWPNSHEERGQVYASIADFLEGWA
;
A
#
# COMPACT_ATOMS: atom_id res chain seq x y z
N MET A 1 -21.47 0.17 -12.11
CA MET A 1 -21.05 0.52 -10.75
C MET A 1 -21.91 1.70 -10.33
N ILE A 2 -22.67 1.60 -9.24
CA ILE A 2 -23.43 2.75 -8.72
C ILE A 2 -22.41 3.66 -8.03
N ASP A 3 -22.25 4.87 -8.55
CA ASP A 3 -21.41 5.90 -7.95
C ASP A 3 -22.20 6.56 -6.82
N ILE A 4 -21.94 6.13 -5.59
CA ILE A 4 -22.54 6.72 -4.39
C ILE A 4 -21.63 7.85 -3.97
N ALA A 5 -22.06 9.11 -4.09
CA ALA A 5 -21.25 10.25 -3.68
C ALA A 5 -20.85 10.15 -2.18
N PRO A 6 -19.61 10.55 -1.81
CA PRO A 6 -19.20 10.58 -0.42
C PRO A 6 -20.01 11.62 0.36
N THR A 7 -20.30 11.30 1.62
CA THR A 7 -21.16 12.11 2.50
C THR A 7 -20.36 12.98 3.47
N THR A 8 -19.06 12.71 3.62
CA THR A 8 -18.14 13.44 4.52
C THR A 8 -16.76 13.61 3.91
N GLU A 9 -15.98 14.58 4.42
CA GLU A 9 -14.57 14.76 4.05
C GLU A 9 -13.72 13.53 4.41
N ALA A 10 -14.00 12.92 5.57
CA ALA A 10 -13.34 11.70 6.00
C ALA A 10 -13.59 10.53 5.04
N GLU A 11 -14.83 10.38 4.54
CA GLU A 11 -15.17 9.38 3.53
C GLU A 11 -14.46 9.65 2.20
N THR A 12 -14.37 10.92 1.78
CA THR A 12 -13.64 11.31 0.56
C THR A 12 -12.17 10.92 0.68
N ARG A 13 -11.51 11.32 1.77
CA ARG A 13 -10.11 10.96 2.06
C ARG A 13 -9.90 9.44 2.06
N ASN A 14 -10.78 8.69 2.70
CA ASN A 14 -10.64 7.24 2.77
C ASN A 14 -10.81 6.57 1.41
N ARG A 15 -11.65 7.11 0.51
CA ARG A 15 -11.76 6.63 -0.87
C ARG A 15 -10.51 6.94 -1.69
N ASP A 16 -9.96 8.14 -1.53
CA ASP A 16 -8.71 8.52 -2.20
C ASP A 16 -7.54 7.63 -1.74
N LEU A 17 -7.43 7.39 -0.43
CA LEU A 17 -6.48 6.44 0.14
C LEU A 17 -6.67 5.02 -0.42
N ALA A 18 -7.91 4.56 -0.54
CA ALA A 18 -8.19 3.23 -1.09
C ALA A 18 -7.77 3.11 -2.56
N ILE A 19 -7.96 4.15 -3.36
CA ILE A 19 -7.52 4.20 -4.76
C ILE A 19 -5.99 4.19 -4.84
N ALA A 20 -5.31 5.00 -4.02
CA ALA A 20 -3.86 5.04 -3.97
C ALA A 20 -3.27 3.70 -3.53
N ALA A 21 -3.82 3.09 -2.47
CA ALA A 21 -3.42 1.76 -2.00
C ALA A 21 -3.60 0.68 -3.06
N ALA A 22 -4.74 0.68 -3.76
CA ALA A 22 -5.00 -0.26 -4.84
C ALA A 22 -4.00 -0.09 -6.00
N SER A 23 -3.63 1.15 -6.32
CA SER A 23 -2.67 1.44 -7.39
C SER A 23 -1.28 0.93 -7.04
N GLN A 24 -0.76 1.24 -5.85
CA GLN A 24 0.54 0.74 -5.38
C GLN A 24 0.59 -0.79 -5.33
N ALA A 25 -0.47 -1.42 -4.81
CA ALA A 25 -0.56 -2.88 -4.77
C ALA A 25 -0.60 -3.48 -6.17
N ALA A 26 -1.33 -2.88 -7.12
CA ALA A 26 -1.45 -3.40 -8.48
C ALA A 26 -0.09 -3.42 -9.21
N ASP A 27 0.69 -2.35 -9.09
CA ASP A 27 2.01 -2.26 -9.70
C ASP A 27 2.98 -3.29 -9.09
N ALA A 28 2.99 -3.43 -7.76
CA ALA A 28 3.80 -4.42 -7.07
C ALA A 28 3.42 -5.86 -7.44
N LEU A 29 2.11 -6.15 -7.52
CA LEU A 29 1.61 -7.47 -7.92
C LEU A 29 1.93 -7.79 -9.39
N ALA A 30 1.90 -6.79 -10.28
CA ALA A 30 2.29 -6.97 -11.66
C ALA A 30 3.75 -7.42 -11.78
N GLU A 31 4.66 -6.83 -11.00
CA GLU A 31 6.07 -7.22 -10.96
C GLU A 31 6.30 -8.61 -10.33
N LEU A 32 5.56 -8.97 -9.28
CA LEU A 32 5.59 -10.33 -8.73
C LEU A 32 5.16 -11.37 -9.77
N LEU A 33 4.10 -11.07 -10.53
CA LEU A 33 3.61 -11.95 -11.61
C LEU A 33 4.59 -12.01 -12.78
N ARG A 34 5.23 -10.89 -13.14
CA ARG A 34 6.29 -10.86 -14.14
C ARG A 34 7.45 -11.77 -13.70
N TYR A 35 7.96 -11.60 -12.48
CA TYR A 35 9.04 -12.44 -11.94
C TYR A 35 8.69 -13.92 -11.92
N ALA A 36 7.45 -14.29 -11.55
CA ALA A 36 7.01 -15.68 -11.57
C ALA A 36 7.03 -16.32 -12.98
N ARG A 37 6.90 -15.51 -14.03
CA ARG A 37 6.87 -15.95 -15.44
C ARG A 37 8.24 -15.91 -16.10
N GLU A 38 9.02 -14.87 -15.82
CA GLU A 38 10.25 -14.52 -16.53
C GLU A 38 11.51 -14.78 -15.71
N GLY A 39 11.36 -14.97 -14.39
CA GLY A 39 12.48 -15.05 -13.46
C GLY A 39 13.21 -13.72 -13.28
N ASP A 40 14.47 -13.82 -12.86
CA ASP A 40 15.38 -12.69 -12.77
C ASP A 40 15.78 -12.22 -14.17
N GLY A 41 14.97 -11.31 -14.72
CA GLY A 41 15.08 -10.80 -16.09
C GLY A 41 15.57 -9.36 -16.18
N SER A 42 15.81 -8.69 -15.05
CA SER A 42 16.24 -7.29 -15.04
C SER A 42 17.74 -7.18 -14.76
N MET A 43 18.42 -6.31 -15.50
CA MET A 43 19.84 -5.99 -15.26
C MET A 43 20.07 -5.30 -13.90
N SER A 44 18.99 -4.86 -13.23
CA SER A 44 18.98 -4.16 -11.95
C SER A 44 18.60 -5.04 -10.75
N GLY A 45 18.29 -6.34 -10.94
CA GLY A 45 17.90 -7.28 -9.89
C GLY A 45 16.52 -7.92 -10.11
N ALA A 46 16.00 -8.61 -9.08
CA ALA A 46 14.80 -9.44 -9.20
C ALA A 46 13.54 -8.67 -9.67
N PHE A 47 13.39 -7.41 -9.25
CA PHE A 47 12.24 -6.56 -9.58
C PHE A 47 12.67 -5.26 -10.26
N GLY A 48 11.83 -4.73 -11.16
CA GLY A 48 12.06 -3.43 -11.80
C GLY A 48 11.58 -2.22 -10.98
N THR A 49 10.99 -2.48 -9.81
CA THR A 49 10.44 -1.50 -8.87
C THR A 49 10.62 -2.01 -7.45
N ASP A 50 10.38 -1.15 -6.47
CA ASP A 50 10.46 -1.48 -5.06
C ASP A 50 9.18 -2.16 -4.54
N VAL A 51 8.99 -3.40 -5.00
CA VAL A 51 7.78 -4.22 -4.74
C VAL A 51 7.39 -4.27 -3.25
N VAL A 52 8.37 -4.41 -2.35
CA VAL A 52 8.09 -4.53 -0.92
C VAL A 52 7.58 -3.19 -0.36
N GLU A 53 8.22 -2.09 -0.71
CA GLU A 53 7.83 -0.75 -0.23
C GLU A 53 6.46 -0.35 -0.77
N GLN A 54 6.15 -0.63 -2.03
CA GLN A 54 4.81 -0.40 -2.60
C GLN A 54 3.71 -1.20 -1.88
N LEU A 55 3.98 -2.47 -1.55
CA LEU A 55 3.02 -3.30 -0.80
C LEU A 55 2.83 -2.78 0.63
N LEU A 56 3.91 -2.32 1.26
CA LEU A 56 3.87 -1.75 2.61
C LEU A 56 3.14 -0.40 2.63
N ASP A 57 3.33 0.45 1.63
CA ASP A 57 2.61 1.71 1.49
C ASP A 57 1.10 1.47 1.26
N ALA A 58 0.75 0.51 0.41
CA ALA A 58 -0.62 0.04 0.25
C ALA A 58 -1.24 -0.46 1.57
N ALA A 59 -0.49 -1.28 2.32
CA ALA A 59 -0.93 -1.79 3.61
C ALA A 59 -1.10 -0.67 4.65
N LYS A 60 -0.19 0.30 4.68
CA LYS A 60 -0.28 1.48 5.56
C LYS A 60 -1.55 2.27 5.28
N MET A 61 -1.82 2.62 4.02
CA MET A 61 -3.03 3.35 3.64
C MET A 61 -4.31 2.58 4.00
N ALA A 62 -4.33 1.26 3.81
CA ALA A 62 -5.45 0.42 4.25
C ALA A 62 -5.63 0.44 5.78
N ALA A 63 -4.52 0.36 6.53
CA ALA A 63 -4.54 0.43 7.99
C ALA A 63 -5.03 1.80 8.51
N GLU A 64 -4.73 2.91 7.83
CA GLU A 64 -5.27 4.23 8.14
C GLU A 64 -6.80 4.28 7.99
N ILE A 65 -7.34 3.68 6.92
CA ILE A 65 -8.79 3.58 6.69
C ILE A 65 -9.46 2.76 7.79
N GLU A 66 -8.82 1.66 8.22
CA GLU A 66 -9.30 0.83 9.32
C GLU A 66 -9.10 1.45 10.71
N GLY A 67 -8.44 2.60 10.81
CA GLY A 67 -8.22 3.32 12.07
C GLY A 67 -7.13 2.73 12.95
N TRP A 68 -6.22 1.93 12.40
CA TRP A 68 -5.09 1.33 13.13
C TRP A 68 -4.15 2.35 13.79
N PRO A 69 -3.93 3.57 13.27
CA PRO A 69 -3.09 4.57 13.95
C PRO A 69 -3.57 4.94 15.36
N ASN A 70 -4.85 4.71 15.67
CA ASN A 70 -5.44 4.98 16.99
C ASN A 70 -5.52 3.72 17.89
N SER A 71 -5.05 2.57 17.40
CA SER A 71 -5.00 1.33 18.17
C SER A 71 -3.78 1.33 19.09
N HIS A 72 -3.97 0.94 20.35
CA HIS A 72 -2.87 0.78 21.32
C HIS A 72 -2.34 -0.66 21.38
N GLU A 73 -2.89 -1.54 20.54
CA GLU A 73 -2.60 -2.97 20.52
C GLU A 73 -1.65 -3.31 19.36
N GLU A 74 -1.51 -4.59 19.06
CA GLU A 74 -0.66 -5.13 17.99
C GLU A 74 -0.84 -4.40 16.64
N ARG A 75 -2.07 -4.02 16.29
CA ARG A 75 -2.36 -3.27 15.05
C ARG A 75 -1.66 -1.92 14.99
N GLY A 76 -1.63 -1.17 16.09
CA GLY A 76 -0.92 0.12 16.16
C GLY A 76 0.59 -0.06 16.03
N GLN A 77 1.13 -1.12 16.61
CA GLN A 77 2.56 -1.45 16.52
C GLN A 77 2.97 -1.83 15.10
N VAL A 78 2.14 -2.61 14.40
CA VAL A 78 2.36 -2.94 12.98
C VAL A 78 2.32 -1.69 12.13
N TYR A 79 1.30 -0.84 12.29
CA TYR A 79 1.20 0.43 11.57
C TYR A 79 2.44 1.30 11.79
N ALA A 80 2.87 1.50 13.05
CA ALA A 80 4.04 2.30 13.38
C ALA A 80 5.31 1.73 12.73
N SER A 81 5.52 0.41 12.78
CA SER A 81 6.69 -0.23 12.17
C SER A 81 6.74 -0.05 10.65
N ILE A 82 5.57 -0.11 9.99
CA ILE A 82 5.47 0.14 8.55
C ILE A 82 5.76 1.61 8.24
N ALA A 83 5.18 2.54 9.00
CA ALA A 83 5.38 3.97 8.83
C ALA A 83 6.87 4.35 9.02
N ASP A 84 7.49 3.87 10.09
CA ASP A 84 8.91 4.12 10.39
C ASP A 84 9.84 3.60 9.27
N PHE A 85 9.51 2.42 8.70
CA PHE A 85 10.27 1.87 7.58
C PHE A 85 10.15 2.74 6.32
N LEU A 86 8.95 3.23 6.01
CA LEU A 86 8.67 4.04 4.81
C LEU A 86 9.13 5.51 4.97
N GLU A 87 9.26 6.05 6.18
CA GLU A 87 9.79 7.41 6.40
C GLU A 87 11.26 7.54 5.97
N GLY A 88 12.03 6.45 6.02
CA GLY A 88 13.38 6.41 5.46
C GLY A 88 13.44 6.51 3.92
N TRP A 89 12.27 6.52 3.29
CA TRP A 89 12.06 6.44 1.84
C TRP A 89 11.45 7.72 1.24
N ALA A 90 10.78 8.53 2.06
CA ALA A 90 10.05 9.74 1.65
C ALA A 90 10.90 11.03 1.62
#